data_AF-A0A416MHS7-F1
#
_entry.id   AF-A0A416MHS7-F1
#
_cell.length_a   1.000
_cell.length_b   1.000
_cell.length_c   1.000
_cell.angle_alpha   90.00
_cell.angle_beta   90.00
_cell.angle_gamma   90.00
#
_symmetry.space_group_name_H-M   'P 1'
#
loop_
_entity.id
_entity.type
_entity.pdbx_description
1 polymer ?
#
loop_
_entity_poly.entity_id
_entity_poly.type
_entity_poly.pdbx_seq_one_letter_code
_entity_poly.pdbx_strand_id
1 'polypeptide(L)'
;MNGLQKEIENRHLPELMRLENGDAVTNYEDWKLRREEIKKLLCHEYMGVTPENIKSAFECVGVDEDAYGGKATEKTIKVQLANNNDAYEFIFKLILPKAVKEKIPAFLHLQFNELVAGGLVKY
;
A
#
# COMPACT_ATOMS: atom_id res chain seq x y z
N MET A 1 25.00 -27.81 8.85
CA MET A 1 23.97 -26.77 8.98
C MET A 1 24.66 -25.43 9.17
N ASN A 2 24.36 -24.41 8.37
CA ASN A 2 25.02 -23.10 8.51
C ASN A 2 24.42 -22.31 9.69
N GLY A 3 25.11 -21.26 10.16
CA GLY A 3 24.68 -20.51 11.34
C GLY A 3 23.29 -19.86 11.20
N LEU A 4 22.93 -19.42 10.00
CA LEU A 4 21.61 -18.85 9.71
C LEU A 4 20.47 -19.85 9.87
N GLN A 5 20.68 -21.09 9.45
CA GLN A 5 19.68 -22.14 9.59
C GLN A 5 19.42 -22.49 11.07
N LYS A 6 20.48 -22.50 11.88
CA LYS A 6 20.36 -22.69 13.34
C LYS A 6 19.64 -21.53 14.04
N GLU A 7 19.90 -20.29 13.62
CA GLU A 7 19.17 -19.10 14.08
C GLU A 7 17.68 -19.19 13.80
N ILE A 8 17.29 -19.65 12.60
CA ILE A 8 15.88 -19.81 12.22
C ILE A 8 15.20 -20.87 13.08
N GLU A 9 15.83 -22.03 13.28
CA GLU A 9 15.29 -23.11 14.11
C GLU A 9 15.06 -22.66 15.57
N ASN A 10 16.00 -21.91 16.13
CA ASN A 10 15.91 -21.39 17.50
C ASN A 10 14.80 -20.34 17.70
N ARG A 11 14.34 -19.69 16.62
CA ARG A 11 13.30 -18.65 16.70
C ARG A 11 11.89 -19.22 16.83
N HIS A 12 11.72 -20.53 16.68
CA HIS A 12 10.42 -21.20 16.76
C HIS A 12 9.34 -20.47 15.94
N LEU A 13 9.68 -20.15 14.69
CA LEU A 13 8.77 -19.41 13.81
C LEU A 13 7.45 -20.19 13.65
N PRO A 14 6.29 -19.50 13.71
CA PRO A 14 5.00 -20.14 13.50
C PRO A 14 4.93 -20.85 12.14
N GLU A 15 4.31 -22.02 12.11
CA GLU A 15 4.12 -22.74 10.85
C GLU A 15 3.14 -22.01 9.93
N LEU A 16 3.58 -21.74 8.70
CA LEU A 16 2.76 -21.00 7.73
C LEU A 16 1.58 -21.83 7.23
N MET A 17 1.82 -23.11 6.94
CA MET A 17 0.84 -24.03 6.33
C MET A 17 0.09 -24.87 7.37
N ARG A 18 -0.18 -24.27 8.53
CA ARG A 18 -0.97 -24.87 9.61
C ARG A 18 -1.93 -23.83 10.17
N LEU A 19 -3.19 -24.20 10.34
CA LEU A 19 -4.19 -23.39 11.03
C LEU A 19 -3.89 -23.30 12.53
N GLU A 20 -4.48 -22.32 13.21
CA GLU A 20 -4.30 -22.14 14.66
C GLU A 20 -4.76 -23.36 15.46
N ASN A 21 -5.78 -24.07 14.97
CA ASN A 21 -6.28 -25.30 15.57
C ASN A 21 -5.36 -26.53 15.34
N GLY A 22 -4.27 -26.38 14.59
CA GLY A 22 -3.30 -27.43 14.30
C GLY A 22 -3.50 -28.17 12.97
N ASP A 23 -4.62 -27.95 12.28
CA ASP A 23 -4.92 -28.61 11.00
C ASP A 23 -3.97 -28.13 9.89
N ALA A 24 -3.64 -29.02 8.95
CA ALA A 24 -2.78 -28.69 7.83
C ALA A 24 -3.53 -27.86 6.77
N VAL A 25 -2.85 -26.85 6.22
CA VAL A 25 -3.34 -26.10 5.05
C VAL A 25 -2.92 -26.84 3.79
N THR A 26 -3.87 -27.45 3.10
CA THR A 26 -3.59 -28.34 1.95
C THR A 26 -4.17 -27.82 0.64
N ASN A 27 -5.13 -26.91 0.71
CA ASN A 27 -5.83 -26.39 -0.46
C ASN A 27 -6.13 -24.89 -0.33
N TYR A 28 -6.76 -24.34 -1.37
CA TYR A 28 -7.07 -22.92 -1.48
C TYR A 28 -8.07 -22.43 -0.42
N GLU A 29 -9.06 -23.24 -0.04
CA GLU A 29 -10.04 -22.86 0.99
C GLU A 29 -9.40 -22.86 2.39
N ASP A 30 -8.55 -23.84 2.69
CA ASP A 30 -7.76 -23.83 3.93
C ASP A 30 -6.86 -22.58 4.00
N TRP A 31 -6.26 -22.20 2.87
CA TRP A 31 -5.40 -21.00 2.81
C TRP A 31 -6.17 -19.72 3.06
N LYS A 32 -7.43 -19.60 2.60
CA LYS A 32 -8.27 -18.44 2.93
C LYS A 32 -8.46 -18.30 4.43
N LEU A 33 -8.74 -19.42 5.11
CA LEU A 33 -8.89 -19.43 6.57
C LEU A 33 -7.58 -18.99 7.24
N ARG A 34 -6.45 -19.62 6.86
CA ARG A 34 -5.14 -19.28 7.41
C ARG A 34 -4.74 -17.82 7.17
N ARG A 35 -5.04 -17.29 5.98
CA ARG A 35 -4.75 -15.90 5.62
C ARG A 35 -5.52 -14.92 6.50
N GLU A 36 -6.76 -15.23 6.85
CA GLU A 36 -7.54 -14.39 7.77
C GLU A 36 -7.04 -14.51 9.22
N GLU A 37 -6.58 -15.68 9.68
CA GLU A 37 -5.90 -15.82 10.98
C GLU A 37 -4.64 -14.94 11.05
N ILE A 38 -3.76 -15.04 10.05
CA ILE A 38 -2.52 -14.24 9.97
C ILE A 38 -2.86 -12.76 9.96
N LYS A 39 -3.87 -12.35 9.18
CA LYS A 39 -4.33 -10.96 9.14
C LYS A 39 -4.81 -10.49 10.52
N LYS A 40 -5.64 -11.27 11.20
CA LYS A 40 -6.12 -10.94 12.55
C LYS A 40 -4.96 -10.79 13.54
N LEU A 41 -4.01 -11.71 13.52
CA LEU A 41 -2.82 -11.68 14.37
C LEU A 41 -2.00 -10.41 14.10
N LEU A 42 -1.70 -10.11 12.84
CA LEU A 42 -0.94 -8.91 12.47
C LEU A 42 -1.67 -7.62 12.83
N CYS A 43 -3.00 -7.57 12.65
CA CYS A 43 -3.80 -6.43 13.07
C CYS A 43 -3.81 -6.24 14.58
N HIS A 44 -3.93 -7.31 15.36
CA HIS A 44 -3.99 -7.24 16.82
C HIS A 44 -2.62 -6.88 17.43
N GLU A 45 -1.55 -7.51 16.96
CA GLU A 45 -0.23 -7.43 17.60
C GLU A 45 0.70 -6.37 17.02
N TYR A 46 0.50 -5.94 15.77
CA TYR A 46 1.50 -5.13 15.06
C TYR A 46 0.93 -3.89 14.36
N MET A 47 -0.03 -4.06 13.45
CA MET A 47 -0.45 -3.01 12.51
C MET A 47 -1.67 -2.21 12.98
N GLY A 48 -2.40 -2.69 13.99
CA GLY A 48 -3.70 -2.15 14.37
C GLY A 48 -4.83 -2.54 13.41
N VAL A 49 -6.05 -2.10 13.72
CA VAL A 49 -7.26 -2.33 12.93
C VAL A 49 -7.65 -1.05 12.19
N THR A 50 -7.89 -1.15 10.89
CA THR A 50 -8.42 -0.03 10.11
C THR A 50 -9.79 0.40 10.64
N PRO A 51 -10.00 1.70 10.95
CA PRO A 51 -11.30 2.19 11.41
C PRO A 51 -12.42 1.94 10.39
N GLU A 52 -13.62 1.70 10.88
CA GLU A 52 -14.81 1.56 10.04
C GLU A 52 -15.35 2.93 9.58
N ASN A 53 -16.22 2.90 8.56
CA ASN A 53 -16.99 4.07 8.08
C ASN A 53 -16.16 5.27 7.60
N ILE A 54 -14.96 5.02 7.06
CA ILE A 54 -14.14 6.07 6.43
C ILE A 54 -14.77 6.45 5.09
N LYS A 55 -15.15 7.72 4.95
CA LYS A 55 -15.56 8.35 3.69
C LYS A 55 -14.35 9.01 3.03
N SER A 56 -14.24 8.87 1.72
CA SER A 56 -13.18 9.48 0.93
C SER A 56 -13.73 10.48 -0.09
N ALA A 57 -13.10 11.64 -0.21
CA ALA A 57 -13.33 12.61 -1.28
C ALA A 57 -12.02 12.93 -2.01
N PHE A 58 -12.13 13.19 -3.32
CA PHE A 58 -10.99 13.43 -4.20
C PHE A 58 -11.24 14.69 -5.01
N GLU A 59 -10.36 15.68 -4.88
CA GLU A 59 -10.46 16.96 -5.57
C GLU A 59 -9.19 17.19 -6.40
N CYS A 60 -9.33 17.45 -7.70
CA CYS A 60 -8.20 17.83 -8.54
C CYS A 60 -7.89 19.31 -8.30
N VAL A 61 -6.82 19.59 -7.55
CA VAL A 61 -6.43 20.95 -7.13
C VAL A 61 -5.31 21.55 -7.98
N GLY A 62 -4.72 20.77 -8.89
CA GLY A 62 -3.73 21.26 -9.84
C GLY A 62 -3.51 20.31 -11.00
N VAL A 63 -3.14 20.85 -12.15
CA VAL A 63 -2.80 20.08 -13.37
C VAL A 63 -1.59 20.74 -14.03
N ASP A 64 -0.55 19.95 -14.27
CA ASP A 64 0.52 20.27 -15.22
C ASP A 64 0.29 19.41 -16.46
N GLU A 65 -0.20 20.04 -17.52
CA GLU A 65 -0.47 19.34 -18.77
C GLU A 65 0.81 18.90 -19.47
N ASP A 66 1.96 19.54 -19.27
CA ASP A 66 3.19 19.24 -20.02
C ASP A 66 4.33 18.70 -19.13
N ALA A 67 3.96 18.02 -18.05
CA ALA A 67 4.90 17.40 -17.13
C ALA A 67 5.88 16.42 -17.83
N TYR A 68 7.05 16.26 -17.23
CA TYR A 68 8.11 15.34 -17.71
C TYR A 68 8.53 15.59 -19.16
N GLY A 69 8.65 16.88 -19.54
CA GLY A 69 9.02 17.30 -20.89
C GLY A 69 7.93 17.03 -21.92
N GLY A 70 6.67 17.28 -21.54
CA GLY A 70 5.50 17.13 -22.41
C GLY A 70 5.02 15.69 -22.63
N LYS A 71 5.58 14.71 -21.90
CA LYS A 71 5.28 13.28 -22.09
C LYS A 71 4.09 12.80 -21.27
N ALA A 72 3.74 13.51 -20.21
CA ALA A 72 2.66 13.14 -19.32
C ALA A 72 1.90 14.37 -18.83
N THR A 73 0.64 14.17 -18.45
CA THR A 73 -0.12 15.10 -17.62
C THR A 73 0.05 14.68 -16.17
N GLU A 74 0.48 15.59 -15.29
CA GLU A 74 0.51 15.38 -13.85
C GLU A 74 -0.67 16.10 -13.20
N LYS A 75 -1.49 15.35 -12.44
CA LYS A 75 -2.59 15.91 -11.64
C LYS A 75 -2.23 15.87 -10.17
N THR A 76 -2.45 16.97 -9.49
CA THR A 76 -2.37 17.09 -8.03
C THR A 76 -3.77 16.90 -7.48
N ILE A 77 -3.99 15.76 -6.81
CA ILE A 77 -5.27 15.38 -6.23
C ILE A 77 -5.18 15.56 -4.72
N LYS A 78 -6.06 16.36 -4.15
CA LYS A 78 -6.27 16.45 -2.71
C LYS A 78 -7.21 15.33 -2.30
N VAL A 79 -6.75 14.45 -1.42
CA VAL A 79 -7.50 13.32 -0.89
C VAL A 79 -7.91 13.64 0.54
N GLN A 80 -9.20 13.55 0.82
CA GLN A 80 -9.76 13.76 2.13
C GLN A 80 -10.37 12.45 2.62
N LEU A 81 -9.97 12.01 3.80
CA LEU A 81 -10.50 10.85 4.50
C LEU A 81 -11.15 11.33 5.79
N ALA A 82 -12.41 10.97 6.03
CA ALA A 82 -13.10 11.35 7.25
C ALA A 82 -13.97 10.22 7.78
N ASN A 83 -14.04 10.10 9.10
CA ASN A 83 -15.06 9.33 9.79
C ASN A 83 -15.84 10.28 10.73
N ASN A 84 -16.62 9.74 11.67
CA ASN A 84 -17.44 10.56 12.57
C ASN A 84 -16.60 11.38 13.59
N ASN A 85 -15.33 11.03 13.80
CA ASN A 85 -14.49 11.57 14.86
C ASN A 85 -13.28 12.34 14.33
N ASP A 86 -12.72 11.92 13.20
CA ASP A 86 -11.45 12.40 12.65
C ASP A 86 -11.55 12.71 11.16
N ALA A 87 -10.74 13.65 10.70
CA ALA A 87 -10.53 13.95 9.30
C ALA A 87 -9.04 14.13 9.00
N TYR A 88 -8.60 13.56 7.89
CA TYR A 88 -7.22 13.60 7.40
C TYR A 88 -7.22 14.02 5.94
N GLU A 89 -6.24 14.84 5.57
CA GLU A 89 -6.04 15.29 4.20
C GLU A 89 -4.59 15.06 3.79
N PHE A 90 -4.39 14.61 2.55
CA PHE A 90 -3.07 14.48 1.95
C PHE A 90 -3.11 14.68 0.43
N ILE A 91 -1.95 14.94 -0.16
CA ILE A 91 -1.80 15.11 -1.60
C ILE A 91 -1.40 13.78 -2.25
N PHE A 92 -2.10 13.46 -3.34
CA PHE A 92 -1.82 12.35 -4.24
C PHE A 92 -1.47 12.88 -5.64
N LYS A 93 -0.33 12.45 -6.18
CA LYS A 93 0.09 12.81 -7.54
C LYS A 93 -0.28 11.70 -8.51
N LEU A 94 -1.07 12.04 -9.53
CA LEU A 94 -1.45 11.12 -10.60
C LEU A 94 -0.75 11.54 -11.90
N ILE A 95 0.12 10.69 -12.41
CA ILE A 95 0.88 10.93 -13.64
C ILE A 95 0.33 10.03 -14.73
N LEU A 96 -0.13 10.64 -15.83
CA LEU A 96 -0.76 9.95 -16.95
C LEU A 96 0.04 10.19 -18.24
N PRO A 97 0.59 9.16 -18.89
CA PRO A 97 1.33 9.32 -20.13
C PRO A 97 0.39 9.77 -21.27
N LYS A 98 0.78 10.81 -22.01
CA LYS A 98 -0.03 11.36 -23.13
C LYS A 98 -0.13 10.44 -24.34
N ALA A 99 0.87 9.58 -24.52
CA ALA A 99 0.94 8.68 -25.67
C ALA A 99 -0.21 7.68 -25.71
N VAL A 100 -0.93 7.47 -24.59
CA VAL A 100 -1.99 6.48 -24.47
C VAL A 100 -3.29 7.16 -24.03
N LYS A 101 -4.37 6.95 -24.80
CA LYS A 101 -5.70 7.54 -24.55
C LYS A 101 -6.71 6.56 -23.96
N GLU A 102 -6.36 5.28 -23.88
CA GLU A 102 -7.17 4.23 -23.29
C GLU A 102 -6.83 4.03 -21.80
N LYS A 103 -7.60 3.17 -21.12
CA LYS A 103 -7.32 2.78 -19.74
C LYS A 103 -6.04 1.97 -19.69
N ILE A 104 -5.10 2.39 -18.85
CA ILE A 104 -3.80 1.75 -18.66
C ILE A 104 -3.66 1.20 -17.23
N PRO A 105 -2.80 0.19 -17.01
CA PRO A 105 -2.39 -0.17 -15.65
C PRO A 105 -1.71 1.01 -14.97
N ALA A 106 -1.89 1.10 -13.66
CA ALA A 106 -1.28 2.12 -12.81
C ALA A 106 -0.40 1.48 -11.74
N PHE A 107 0.71 2.14 -11.42
CA PHE A 107 1.54 1.80 -10.27
C PHE A 107 1.24 2.78 -9.14
N LEU A 108 1.02 2.26 -7.93
CA LEU A 108 0.87 3.05 -6.72
C LEU A 108 2.19 3.01 -5.94
N HIS A 109 2.74 4.19 -5.65
CA HIS A 109 4.00 4.34 -4.94
C HIS A 109 3.86 5.32 -3.78
N LEU A 110 4.29 4.90 -2.58
CA LEU A 110 4.40 5.77 -1.41
C LEU A 110 5.82 6.31 -1.36
N GLN A 111 5.96 7.63 -1.24
CA GLN A 111 7.26 8.31 -1.27
C GLN A 111 7.50 9.10 0.00
N PHE A 112 8.76 9.21 0.42
CA PHE A 112 9.16 9.99 1.60
C PHE A 112 9.25 11.50 1.34
N ASN A 113 9.59 11.89 0.11
CA ASN A 113 9.78 13.29 -0.29
C ASN A 113 8.93 13.60 -1.54
N GLU A 114 8.66 14.87 -1.77
CA GLU A 114 8.01 15.30 -3.02
C GLU A 114 8.86 14.96 -4.24
N LEU A 115 8.17 14.55 -5.32
CA LEU A 115 8.79 14.39 -6.64
C LEU A 115 9.21 15.76 -7.15
N VAL A 116 10.48 16.10 -6.97
CA VAL A 116 11.08 17.22 -7.67
C VAL A 116 11.36 16.76 -9.10
N ALA A 117 10.50 17.17 -10.03
CA ALA A 117 10.78 17.02 -11.45
C ALA A 117 12.11 17.74 -11.76
N GLY A 118 13.18 16.98 -11.96
CA GLY A 118 14.44 17.51 -12.51
C GLY A 118 15.65 17.56 -11.59
N GLY A 119 15.70 16.85 -10.46
CA GLY A 119 16.98 16.61 -9.75
C GLY A 119 17.77 17.84 -9.31
N LEU A 120 17.13 19.02 -9.25
CA LEU A 120 17.73 20.25 -8.74
C LEU A 120 17.21 20.53 -7.34
N VAL A 121 17.62 19.70 -6.39
CA VAL A 121 17.74 20.16 -5.01
C VAL A 121 19.02 20.99 -4.98
N LYS A 122 18.90 22.32 -5.10
CA LYS A 122 20.01 23.20 -4.70
C LYS A 122 20.13 23.10 -3.18
N TYR A 123 21.20 22.46 -2.73
CA TYR A 123 21.70 22.61 -1.37
C TYR A 123 22.14 24.06 -1.13
#